data_AF-A0A9X2S620-F1
#
_entry.id   AF-A0A9X2S620-F1
#
_cell.length_a   1.000
_cell.length_b   1.000
_cell.length_c   1.000
_cell.angle_alpha   90.00
_cell.angle_beta   90.00
_cell.angle_gamma   90.00
#
_symmetry.space_group_name_H-M   'P 1'
#
loop_
_entity.id
_entity.type
_entity.pdbx_description
1 polymer ?
#
loop_
_entity_poly.entity_id
_entity_poly.type
_entity_poly.pdbx_seq_one_letter_code
_entity_poly.pdbx_strand_id
1 'polypeptide(L)'
;MAYLKKQKERTFPMILGVVLAIMSVLGFDVINESRSKKQSEMIYKAYGEYHGFYQNLSKDKLEEMKNDKDIEEIAGVASLRDIIAEYGVSIKLNSFNEKYIDMSSYSMKEGHLLEKQGEIVLESQVLKQMGLDEKLNQIIEFKIKKEYKDESGMNQIFMEKKKFKLVGIITKSALYYENFYFLKGFTFFKEGDITVLPKELISYENIVKLKSKSNILSKLNDIRIKYKPGSWILKKTRIDPLILDKNSLIFTIS
;
A
#
# COMPACT_ATOMS: atom_id res chain seq x y z
N MET A 1 -26.30 22.83 -51.66
CA MET A 1 -26.52 23.85 -50.59
C MET A 1 -27.86 24.61 -50.70
N ALA A 2 -28.37 24.92 -51.90
CA ALA A 2 -29.64 25.66 -52.06
C ALA A 2 -30.90 24.95 -51.51
N TYR A 3 -30.92 23.62 -51.49
CA TYR A 3 -32.07 22.82 -51.01
C TYR A 3 -32.19 22.81 -49.46
N LEU A 4 -31.07 22.59 -48.74
CA LEU A 4 -31.01 22.65 -47.27
C LEU A 4 -31.32 24.07 -46.73
N LYS A 5 -30.97 25.11 -47.50
CA LYS A 5 -31.23 26.51 -47.15
C LYS A 5 -32.71 26.90 -47.32
N LYS A 6 -33.50 26.14 -48.09
CA LYS A 6 -34.92 26.37 -48.39
C LYS A 6 -35.87 25.63 -47.43
N GLN A 7 -35.40 24.57 -46.76
CA GLN A 7 -36.15 23.81 -45.72
C GLN A 7 -35.45 23.91 -44.35
N LYS A 8 -35.19 25.14 -43.89
CA LYS A 8 -34.50 25.40 -42.60
C LYS A 8 -35.22 24.77 -41.41
N GLU A 9 -36.55 24.79 -41.40
CA GLU A 9 -37.38 24.25 -40.31
C GLU A 9 -37.25 22.72 -40.13
N ARG A 10 -36.91 21.98 -41.18
CA ARG A 10 -36.73 20.52 -41.13
C ARG A 10 -35.26 20.12 -40.98
N THR A 11 -34.35 20.90 -41.56
CA THR A 11 -32.91 20.63 -41.52
C THR A 11 -32.30 20.99 -40.15
N PHE A 12 -32.78 22.05 -39.50
CA PHE A 12 -32.29 22.48 -38.18
C PHE A 12 -32.49 21.43 -37.08
N PRO A 13 -33.69 20.87 -36.84
CA PRO A 13 -33.88 19.84 -35.80
C PRO A 13 -33.13 18.54 -36.12
N MET A 14 -32.94 18.20 -37.40
CA MET A 14 -32.16 17.03 -37.81
C MET A 14 -30.67 17.19 -37.46
N ILE A 15 -30.08 18.34 -37.80
CA ILE A 15 -28.69 18.64 -37.43
C ILE A 15 -28.56 18.72 -35.90
N LEU A 16 -29.50 19.36 -35.22
CA LEU A 16 -29.51 19.44 -33.77
C LEU A 16 -29.58 18.05 -33.12
N GLY A 17 -30.41 17.15 -33.62
CA GLY A 17 -30.51 15.77 -33.14
C GLY A 17 -29.20 15.00 -33.31
N VAL A 18 -28.53 15.15 -34.47
CA VAL A 18 -27.22 14.52 -34.71
C VAL A 18 -26.15 15.09 -33.77
N VAL A 19 -26.10 16.42 -33.60
CA VAL A 19 -25.16 17.08 -32.70
C VAL A 19 -25.40 16.65 -31.25
N LEU A 20 -26.65 16.58 -30.81
CA LEU A 20 -27.01 16.11 -29.47
C LEU A 20 -26.60 14.64 -29.25
N ALA A 21 -26.86 13.77 -30.23
CA ALA A 21 -26.44 12.36 -30.14
C ALA A 21 -24.92 12.22 -29.99
N ILE A 22 -24.14 12.97 -30.78
CA ILE A 22 -22.67 12.98 -30.69
C ILE A 22 -22.22 13.52 -29.32
N MET A 23 -22.79 14.63 -28.85
CA MET A 23 -22.46 15.21 -27.54
C MET A 23 -22.80 14.27 -26.39
N SER A 24 -23.90 13.51 -26.48
CA SER A 24 -24.26 12.53 -25.46
C SER A 24 -23.24 11.40 -25.38
N VAL A 25 -22.88 10.78 -26.53
CA VAL A 25 -21.90 9.69 -26.55
C VAL A 25 -20.55 10.16 -25.99
N LEU A 26 -20.01 11.27 -26.52
CA LEU A 26 -18.74 11.82 -26.05
C LEU A 26 -18.80 12.27 -24.58
N GLY A 27 -19.94 12.83 -24.15
CA GLY A 27 -20.17 13.24 -22.78
C GLY A 27 -20.14 12.07 -21.81
N PHE A 28 -20.78 10.94 -22.15
CA PHE A 28 -20.74 9.72 -21.33
C PHE A 28 -19.33 9.15 -21.23
N ASP A 29 -18.58 9.10 -22.34
CA ASP A 29 -17.21 8.59 -22.35
C ASP A 29 -16.29 9.43 -21.46
N VAL A 30 -16.32 10.76 -21.59
CA VAL A 30 -15.51 11.69 -20.78
C VAL A 30 -15.87 11.60 -19.29
N ILE A 31 -17.16 11.49 -18.96
CA ILE A 31 -17.61 11.34 -17.57
C ILE A 31 -17.10 10.03 -16.98
N ASN A 32 -17.18 8.93 -17.73
CA ASN A 32 -16.70 7.62 -17.28
C ASN A 32 -15.18 7.60 -17.10
N GLU A 33 -14.42 8.15 -18.04
CA GLU A 33 -12.96 8.27 -17.94
C GLU A 33 -12.57 9.13 -16.74
N SER A 34 -13.24 10.28 -16.54
CA SER A 34 -13.01 11.17 -15.40
C SER A 34 -13.27 10.48 -14.07
N ARG A 35 -14.37 9.71 -13.97
CA ARG A 35 -14.67 8.90 -12.77
C ARG A 35 -13.62 7.84 -12.52
N SER A 36 -13.23 7.09 -13.56
CA SER A 36 -12.20 6.06 -13.46
C SER A 36 -10.85 6.62 -12.98
N LYS A 37 -10.44 7.78 -13.53
CA LYS A 37 -9.23 8.48 -13.12
C LYS A 37 -9.30 8.94 -11.66
N LYS A 38 -10.39 9.58 -11.25
CA LYS A 38 -10.60 10.02 -9.86
C LYS A 38 -10.60 8.84 -8.88
N GLN A 39 -11.21 7.73 -9.25
CA GLN A 39 -11.23 6.52 -8.44
C GLN A 39 -9.82 5.95 -8.28
N SER A 40 -9.04 5.89 -9.36
CA SER A 40 -7.64 5.45 -9.33
C SER A 40 -6.79 6.35 -8.43
N GLU A 41 -6.92 7.67 -8.56
CA GLU A 41 -6.23 8.63 -7.70
C GLU A 41 -6.60 8.47 -6.22
N MET A 42 -7.88 8.23 -5.91
CA MET A 42 -8.33 7.96 -4.53
C MET A 42 -7.71 6.68 -3.97
N ILE A 43 -7.65 5.62 -4.77
CA ILE A 43 -7.04 4.34 -4.39
C ILE A 43 -5.55 4.54 -4.13
N TYR A 44 -4.83 5.18 -5.05
CA TYR A 44 -3.40 5.42 -4.88
C TYR A 44 -3.11 6.27 -3.63
N LYS A 45 -3.89 7.33 -3.41
CA LYS A 45 -3.79 8.14 -2.17
C LYS A 45 -4.09 7.35 -0.90
N ALA A 46 -4.93 6.32 -0.96
CA ALA A 46 -5.30 5.53 0.20
C ALA A 46 -4.31 4.39 0.48
N TYR A 47 -3.81 3.71 -0.55
CA TYR A 47 -3.07 2.45 -0.39
C TYR A 47 -1.58 2.54 -0.73
N GLY A 48 -1.15 3.52 -1.53
CA GLY A 48 0.17 3.58 -2.13
C GLY A 48 0.13 3.49 -3.65
N GLU A 49 1.16 4.02 -4.31
CA GLU A 49 1.33 3.95 -5.77
C GLU A 49 2.05 2.67 -6.24
N TYR A 50 2.39 1.76 -5.33
CA TYR A 50 3.06 0.51 -5.67
C TYR A 50 2.08 -0.50 -6.30
N HIS A 51 2.61 -1.33 -7.20
CA HIS A 51 1.85 -2.39 -7.88
C HIS A 51 1.94 -3.74 -7.17
N GLY A 52 3.03 -4.00 -6.44
CA GLY A 52 3.27 -5.28 -5.79
C GLY A 52 3.94 -5.16 -4.44
N PHE A 53 3.75 -6.17 -3.60
CA PHE A 53 4.39 -6.31 -2.29
C PHE A 53 4.97 -7.72 -2.20
N TYR A 54 6.23 -7.83 -1.77
CA TYR A 54 6.90 -9.10 -1.54
C TYR A 54 7.49 -9.13 -0.14
N GLN A 55 7.47 -10.29 0.50
CA GLN A 55 7.92 -10.48 1.89
C GLN A 55 8.80 -11.71 2.02
N ASN A 56 9.41 -11.89 3.19
CA ASN A 56 10.31 -13.01 3.50
C ASN A 56 11.45 -13.13 2.48
N LEU A 57 11.99 -11.99 2.05
CA LEU A 57 13.16 -11.92 1.19
C LEU A 57 14.43 -11.98 2.04
N SER A 58 15.47 -12.63 1.50
CA SER A 58 16.83 -12.38 1.97
C SER A 58 17.28 -11.00 1.48
N LYS A 59 18.29 -10.43 2.15
CA LYS A 59 18.87 -9.16 1.75
C LYS A 59 19.40 -9.21 0.31
N ASP A 60 20.14 -10.26 -0.03
CA ASP A 60 20.72 -10.42 -1.37
C ASP A 60 19.63 -10.42 -2.45
N LYS A 61 18.49 -11.07 -2.19
CA LYS A 61 17.37 -11.06 -3.13
C LYS A 61 16.71 -9.70 -3.26
N LEU A 62 16.59 -8.95 -2.16
CA LEU A 62 16.13 -7.57 -2.22
C LEU A 62 17.06 -6.70 -3.08
N GLU A 63 18.38 -6.84 -2.93
CA GLU A 63 19.36 -6.09 -3.74
C GLU A 63 19.34 -6.51 -5.21
N GLU A 64 19.20 -7.81 -5.50
CA GLU A 64 19.03 -8.30 -6.88
C GLU A 64 17.76 -7.73 -7.54
N MET A 65 16.66 -7.60 -6.80
CA MET A 65 15.40 -7.05 -7.29
C MET A 65 15.51 -5.55 -7.63
N LYS A 66 16.37 -4.78 -6.95
CA LYS A 66 16.59 -3.36 -7.28
C LYS A 66 17.09 -3.13 -8.69
N ASN A 67 17.76 -4.12 -9.27
CA ASN A 67 18.31 -4.07 -10.61
C ASN A 67 17.43 -4.80 -11.65
N ASP A 68 16.22 -5.23 -11.28
CA ASP A 68 15.33 -5.91 -12.23
C ASP A 68 14.84 -4.93 -13.32
N LYS A 69 14.93 -5.35 -14.57
CA LYS A 69 14.55 -4.53 -15.74
C LYS A 69 13.08 -4.12 -15.74
N ASP A 70 12.18 -4.91 -15.16
CA ASP A 70 10.74 -4.69 -15.17
C ASP A 70 10.27 -3.78 -14.01
N ILE A 71 11.13 -3.55 -13.02
CA ILE A 71 10.86 -2.71 -11.86
C ILE A 71 11.30 -1.27 -12.16
N GLU A 72 10.38 -0.31 -11.99
CA GLU A 72 10.64 1.13 -12.09
C GLU A 72 11.19 1.64 -10.76
N GLU A 73 10.49 1.31 -9.68
CA GLU A 73 10.86 1.70 -8.34
C GLU A 73 10.64 0.57 -7.36
N ILE A 74 11.50 0.49 -6.37
CA ILE A 74 11.40 -0.45 -5.27
C ILE A 74 11.81 0.25 -3.98
N ALA A 75 11.11 -0.07 -2.91
CA ALA A 75 11.49 0.32 -1.56
C ALA A 75 11.42 -0.90 -0.66
N GLY A 76 12.51 -1.17 0.05
CA GLY A 76 12.64 -2.33 0.92
C GLY A 76 12.85 -1.92 2.37
N VAL A 77 12.31 -2.73 3.28
CA VAL A 77 12.44 -2.59 4.73
C VAL A 77 12.76 -3.94 5.36
N ALA A 78 13.53 -3.93 6.44
CA ALA A 78 13.63 -5.08 7.32
C ALA A 78 12.30 -5.27 8.05
N SER A 79 11.73 -6.48 7.94
CA SER A 79 10.55 -6.91 8.66
C SER A 79 10.96 -7.44 10.03
N LEU A 80 10.67 -6.64 11.06
CA LEU A 80 10.95 -6.95 12.46
C LEU A 80 9.79 -7.70 13.14
N ARG A 81 8.80 -8.13 12.34
CA ARG A 81 7.61 -8.90 12.74
C ARG A 81 6.72 -8.13 13.71
N ASP A 82 5.87 -8.86 14.42
CA ASP A 82 4.80 -8.26 15.20
C ASP A 82 5.33 -7.81 16.56
N ILE A 83 5.07 -6.56 16.90
CA ILE A 83 5.12 -6.08 18.28
C ILE A 83 3.71 -6.08 18.85
N ILE A 84 3.60 -6.49 20.11
CA ILE A 84 2.34 -6.62 20.82
C ILE A 84 2.36 -5.60 21.95
N ALA A 85 1.40 -4.67 21.90
CA ALA A 85 1.18 -3.70 22.95
C ALA A 85 0.49 -4.34 24.17
N GLU A 86 0.38 -3.55 25.23
CA GLU A 86 -0.55 -3.87 26.32
C GLU A 86 -1.98 -4.04 25.75
N TYR A 87 -2.76 -4.96 26.32
CA TYR A 87 -4.09 -5.36 25.82
C TYR A 87 -4.14 -6.10 24.47
N GLY A 88 -2.98 -6.48 23.90
CA GLY A 88 -2.91 -7.42 22.78
C GLY A 88 -3.02 -6.79 21.39
N VAL A 89 -2.91 -5.46 21.27
CA VAL A 89 -2.84 -4.79 19.96
C VAL A 89 -1.60 -5.24 19.22
N SER A 90 -1.78 -5.90 18.08
CA SER A 90 -0.70 -6.42 17.25
C SER A 90 -0.34 -5.42 16.14
N ILE A 91 0.93 -5.08 16.04
CA ILE A 91 1.46 -4.04 15.15
C ILE A 91 2.61 -4.66 14.37
N LYS A 92 2.59 -4.54 13.05
CA LYS A 92 3.73 -4.94 12.22
C LYS A 92 4.84 -3.92 12.34
N LEU A 93 5.97 -4.33 12.92
CA LEU A 93 7.14 -3.48 13.06
C LEU A 93 8.10 -3.69 11.88
N ASN A 94 8.45 -2.58 11.24
CA ASN A 94 9.43 -2.54 10.17
C ASN A 94 10.57 -1.57 10.47
N SER A 95 11.69 -1.71 9.78
CA SER A 95 12.69 -0.64 9.72
C SER A 95 12.12 0.58 9.01
N PHE A 96 12.58 1.75 9.43
CA PHE A 96 12.33 2.99 8.73
C PHE A 96 13.00 3.02 7.34
N ASN A 97 12.25 3.44 6.33
CA ASN A 97 12.75 3.80 5.00
C ASN A 97 11.79 4.85 4.42
N GLU A 98 12.30 6.04 4.16
CA GLU A 98 11.50 7.19 3.68
C GLU A 98 10.75 6.86 2.38
N LYS A 99 11.47 6.30 1.39
CA LYS A 99 10.87 5.89 0.12
C LYS A 99 9.74 4.86 0.31
N TYR A 100 9.89 3.94 1.27
CA TYR A 100 8.85 2.95 1.57
C TYR A 100 7.59 3.61 2.15
N ILE A 101 7.77 4.59 3.04
CA ILE A 101 6.68 5.34 3.68
C ILE A 101 5.91 6.15 2.63
N ASP A 102 6.65 6.85 1.77
CA ASP A 102 6.09 7.67 0.68
C ASP A 102 5.30 6.82 -0.31
N MET A 103 5.93 5.75 -0.83
CA MET A 103 5.29 4.84 -1.77
C MET A 103 4.07 4.13 -1.14
N SER A 104 4.04 3.97 0.19
CA SER A 104 2.91 3.39 0.94
C SER A 104 1.81 4.39 1.29
N SER A 105 1.94 5.67 0.89
CA SER A 105 1.00 6.76 1.20
C SER A 105 0.75 6.97 2.70
N TYR A 106 1.79 6.77 3.51
CA TYR A 106 1.78 7.26 4.88
C TYR A 106 2.11 8.75 4.88
N SER A 107 1.40 9.53 5.69
CA SER A 107 1.75 10.92 5.94
C SER A 107 2.15 11.11 7.41
N MET A 108 3.13 11.98 7.63
CA MET A 108 3.48 12.43 8.98
C MET A 108 2.37 13.34 9.51
N LYS A 109 1.78 12.96 10.64
CA LYS A 109 0.80 13.77 11.35
C LYS A 109 1.50 14.70 12.36
N GLU A 110 2.45 14.17 13.11
CA GLU A 110 3.18 14.90 14.14
C GLU A 110 4.55 14.28 14.38
N GLY A 111 5.55 15.09 14.74
CA GLY A 111 6.88 14.63 15.12
C GLY A 111 7.88 14.61 13.97
N HIS A 112 8.88 13.74 14.06
CA HIS A 112 9.98 13.69 13.12
C HIS A 112 10.31 12.24 12.71
N LEU A 113 11.17 12.12 11.70
CA LEU A 113 11.70 10.83 11.25
C LEU A 113 12.68 10.25 12.26
N LEU A 114 12.93 8.95 12.18
CA LEU A 114 13.75 8.22 13.14
C LEU A 114 15.23 8.54 12.97
N GLU A 115 15.88 9.02 14.03
CA GLU A 115 17.27 9.45 13.99
C GLU A 115 18.20 8.45 14.70
N LYS A 116 17.69 7.74 15.71
CA LYS A 116 18.49 6.84 16.55
C LYS A 116 17.73 5.63 17.07
N GLN A 117 18.49 4.66 17.56
CA GLN A 117 17.96 3.44 18.18
C GLN A 117 17.06 3.74 19.38
N GLY A 118 16.05 2.89 19.58
CA GLY A 118 15.08 3.03 20.67
C GLY A 118 13.95 4.01 20.36
N GLU A 119 13.95 4.66 19.20
CA GLU A 119 12.84 5.49 18.74
C GLU A 119 11.83 4.66 17.91
N ILE A 120 10.56 5.06 17.95
CA ILE A 120 9.49 4.46 17.16
C ILE A 120 8.56 5.53 16.58
N VAL A 121 8.08 5.28 15.37
CA VAL A 121 6.99 5.99 14.71
C VAL A 121 5.81 5.04 14.61
N LEU A 122 4.64 5.45 15.07
CA LEU A 122 3.43 4.62 15.10
C LEU A 122 2.30 5.26 14.30
N GLU A 123 1.42 4.43 13.75
CA GLU A 123 0.16 4.92 13.22
C GLU A 123 -0.73 5.51 14.32
N SER A 124 -1.43 6.61 14.04
CA SER A 124 -2.42 7.21 14.94
C SER A 124 -3.47 6.20 15.42
N GLN A 125 -3.87 5.25 14.56
CA GLN A 125 -4.80 4.18 14.93
C GLN A 125 -4.24 3.20 15.96
N VAL A 126 -2.92 3.01 16.02
CA VAL A 126 -2.28 2.19 17.06
C VAL A 126 -2.52 2.82 18.42
N LEU A 127 -2.23 4.12 18.55
CA LEU A 127 -2.37 4.85 19.81
C LEU A 127 -3.84 4.84 20.28
N LYS A 128 -4.77 5.07 19.35
CA LYS A 128 -6.22 4.97 19.64
C LYS A 128 -6.64 3.59 20.13
N GLN A 129 -6.19 2.52 19.48
CA GLN A 129 -6.53 1.16 19.89
C GLN A 129 -5.89 0.77 21.23
N MET A 130 -4.74 1.36 21.56
CA MET A 130 -4.11 1.21 22.87
C MET A 130 -4.76 2.07 23.96
N GLY A 131 -5.74 2.94 23.61
CA GLY A 131 -6.33 3.89 24.54
C GLY A 131 -5.35 4.97 25.01
N LEU A 132 -4.30 5.25 24.23
CA LEU A 132 -3.28 6.25 24.53
C LEU A 132 -3.58 7.57 23.81
N ASP A 133 -3.23 8.66 24.48
CA ASP A 133 -3.21 9.98 23.86
C ASP A 133 -2.13 10.07 22.79
N GLU A 134 -2.45 10.75 21.69
CA GLU A 134 -1.51 11.05 20.60
C GLU A 134 -0.51 12.13 21.02
N LYS A 135 0.43 11.79 21.90
CA LYS A 135 1.44 12.72 22.42
C LYS A 135 2.84 12.14 22.23
N LEU A 136 3.72 12.95 21.63
CA LEU A 136 5.11 12.58 21.41
C LEU A 136 5.91 12.43 22.72
N ASN A 137 7.08 11.80 22.62
CA ASN A 137 8.05 11.56 23.68
C ASN A 137 7.59 10.60 24.79
N GLN A 138 6.46 9.93 24.61
CA GLN A 138 6.02 8.84 25.48
C GLN A 138 6.97 7.64 25.35
N ILE A 139 7.23 6.95 26.46
CA ILE A 139 7.92 5.65 26.45
C ILE A 139 6.87 4.55 26.48
N ILE A 140 6.85 3.71 25.46
CA ILE A 140 5.90 2.61 25.31
C ILE A 140 6.66 1.29 25.29
N GLU A 141 6.26 0.33 26.13
CA GLU A 141 6.81 -1.01 26.14
C GLU A 141 6.00 -1.93 25.22
N PHE A 142 6.69 -2.67 24.35
CA PHE A 142 6.08 -3.69 23.50
C PHE A 142 6.75 -5.04 23.72
N LYS A 143 5.99 -6.12 23.52
CA LYS A 143 6.54 -7.47 23.36
C LYS A 143 6.80 -7.73 21.89
N ILE A 144 8.05 -7.88 21.52
CA ILE A 144 8.44 -8.31 20.17
C ILE A 144 8.18 -9.82 20.09
N LYS A 145 7.39 -10.27 19.11
CA LYS A 145 7.09 -11.69 18.88
C LYS A 145 7.55 -12.10 17.49
N LYS A 146 8.34 -13.18 17.42
CA LYS A 146 8.75 -13.77 16.15
C LYS A 146 8.74 -15.28 16.17
N GLU A 147 8.00 -15.86 15.25
CA GLU A 147 8.01 -17.30 14.98
C GLU A 147 9.14 -17.61 13.98
N TYR A 148 9.92 -18.65 14.26
CA TYR A 148 11.01 -19.12 13.41
C TYR A 148 11.17 -20.64 13.50
N LYS A 149 11.96 -21.23 12.61
CA LYS A 149 12.37 -22.64 12.70
C LYS A 149 13.82 -22.71 13.16
N ASP A 150 14.10 -23.55 14.14
CA ASP A 150 15.48 -23.82 14.55
C ASP A 150 16.20 -24.76 13.56
N GLU A 151 17.46 -25.06 13.84
CA GLU A 151 18.30 -25.96 13.03
C GLU A 151 17.73 -27.37 12.89
N SER A 152 16.88 -27.79 13.84
CA SER A 152 16.18 -29.09 13.82
C SER A 152 14.84 -29.03 13.06
N GLY A 153 14.48 -27.86 12.52
CA GLY A 153 13.23 -27.64 11.80
C GLY A 153 11.99 -27.49 12.70
N MET A 154 12.18 -27.41 14.03
CA MET A 154 11.08 -27.23 14.98
C MET A 154 10.67 -25.77 15.06
N ASN A 155 9.37 -25.52 15.25
CA ASN A 155 8.85 -24.17 15.38
C ASN A 155 9.19 -23.61 16.77
N GLN A 156 9.82 -22.45 16.79
CA GLN A 156 10.22 -21.71 17.98
C GLN A 156 9.60 -20.31 17.98
N ILE A 157 9.50 -19.71 19.17
CA ILE A 157 9.01 -18.34 19.35
C ILE A 157 10.06 -17.54 20.09
N PHE A 158 10.58 -16.50 19.44
CA PHE A 158 11.33 -15.44 20.08
C PHE A 158 10.34 -14.43 20.69
N MET A 159 10.53 -14.11 21.97
CA MET A 159 9.76 -13.09 22.66
C MET A 159 10.63 -12.25 23.60
N GLU A 160 10.64 -10.93 23.40
CA GLU A 160 11.38 -10.00 24.25
C GLU A 160 10.58 -8.72 24.48
N LYS A 161 10.70 -8.13 25.67
CA LYS A 161 10.11 -6.82 25.98
C LYS A 161 11.10 -5.72 25.63
N LYS A 162 10.64 -4.71 24.90
CA LYS A 162 11.47 -3.56 24.53
C LYS A 162 10.70 -2.27 24.67
N LYS A 163 11.37 -1.26 25.24
CA LYS A 163 10.83 0.09 25.40
C LYS A 163 11.26 0.95 24.22
N PHE A 164 10.32 1.72 23.69
CA PHE A 164 10.55 2.66 22.62
C PHE A 164 10.05 4.04 22.99
N LYS A 165 10.76 5.07 22.54
CA LYS A 165 10.32 6.46 22.59
C LYS A 165 9.53 6.79 21.34
N LEU A 166 8.27 7.20 21.50
CA LEU A 166 7.43 7.67 20.38
C LEU A 166 7.94 9.04 19.90
N VAL A 167 8.46 9.11 18.68
CA VAL A 167 9.01 10.34 18.10
C VAL A 167 8.25 10.87 16.89
N GLY A 168 7.35 10.05 16.34
CA GLY A 168 6.47 10.47 15.26
C GLY A 168 5.18 9.68 15.22
N ILE A 169 4.15 10.33 14.71
CA ILE A 169 2.82 9.76 14.52
C ILE A 169 2.48 9.89 13.04
N ILE A 170 2.18 8.77 12.40
CA ILE A 170 1.82 8.71 10.99
C ILE A 170 0.35 8.34 10.82
N THR A 171 -0.20 8.60 9.64
CA THR A 171 -1.55 8.19 9.29
C THR A 171 -1.67 7.85 7.82
N LYS A 172 -2.75 7.13 7.48
CA LYS A 172 -3.25 6.94 6.11
C LYS A 172 -4.64 7.54 5.96
N SER A 173 -5.12 7.58 4.71
CA SER A 173 -6.51 7.89 4.39
C SER A 173 -7.47 7.00 5.16
N ALA A 174 -8.62 7.53 5.57
CA ALA A 174 -9.68 6.78 6.25
C ALA A 174 -10.10 5.51 5.47
N LEU A 175 -10.10 5.58 4.14
CA LEU A 175 -10.44 4.46 3.24
C LEU A 175 -9.54 3.23 3.43
N TYR A 176 -8.30 3.43 3.89
CA TYR A 176 -7.36 2.33 4.16
C TYR A 176 -7.86 1.48 5.32
N TYR A 177 -8.29 2.12 6.41
CA TYR A 177 -8.70 1.44 7.65
C TYR A 177 -10.05 0.72 7.54
N GLU A 178 -10.90 1.10 6.58
CA GLU A 178 -12.19 0.42 6.33
C GLU A 178 -12.00 -0.99 5.73
N ASN A 179 -10.90 -1.24 5.02
CA ASN A 179 -10.73 -2.44 4.19
C ASN A 179 -9.47 -3.26 4.52
N PHE A 180 -8.54 -2.70 5.30
CA PHE A 180 -7.25 -3.32 5.57
C PHE A 180 -6.84 -3.10 7.03
N TYR A 181 -6.51 -4.20 7.73
CA TYR A 181 -6.37 -4.21 9.19
C TYR A 181 -4.98 -4.70 9.63
N PHE A 182 -3.92 -4.17 9.01
CA PHE A 182 -2.57 -4.28 9.58
C PHE A 182 -2.09 -2.90 9.96
N LEU A 183 -2.00 -2.67 11.26
CA LEU A 183 -1.35 -1.50 11.82
C LEU A 183 0.16 -1.64 11.69
N LYS A 184 0.85 -0.56 11.33
CA LYS A 184 2.31 -0.52 11.24
C LYS A 184 2.93 0.37 12.30
N GLY A 185 4.14 -0.03 12.66
CA GLY A 185 5.13 0.79 13.34
C GLY A 185 6.45 0.74 12.58
N PHE A 186 7.21 1.82 12.68
CA PHE A 186 8.54 1.92 12.11
C PHE A 186 9.53 2.24 13.22
N THR A 187 10.69 1.61 13.20
CA THR A 187 11.77 1.90 14.15
C THR A 187 13.10 2.04 13.43
N PHE A 188 14.05 2.69 14.08
CA PHE A 188 15.41 2.80 13.58
C PHE A 188 16.04 1.41 13.48
N PHE A 189 16.64 1.12 12.33
CA PHE A 189 17.33 -0.13 12.08
C PHE A 189 18.58 0.17 11.29
N LYS A 190 19.72 -0.23 11.85
CA LYS A 190 20.99 -0.26 11.14
C LYS A 190 21.58 -1.65 11.30
N GLU A 191 21.95 -2.22 10.16
CA GLU A 191 22.51 -3.56 10.11
C GLU A 191 23.88 -3.57 10.79
N GLY A 192 24.12 -4.53 11.67
CA GLY A 192 25.36 -4.62 12.43
C GLY A 192 25.27 -4.11 13.87
N ASP A 193 24.30 -3.26 14.17
CA ASP A 193 24.07 -2.72 15.52
C ASP A 193 23.25 -3.68 16.41
N ILE A 194 23.01 -3.30 17.68
CA ILE A 194 22.05 -3.98 18.57
C ILE A 194 20.65 -3.86 17.95
N THR A 195 20.24 -4.89 17.24
CA THR A 195 18.98 -4.95 16.53
C THR A 195 17.81 -5.32 17.45
N VAL A 196 16.59 -5.08 16.99
CA VAL A 196 15.35 -5.50 17.68
C VAL A 196 15.20 -7.04 17.67
N LEU A 197 15.87 -7.72 16.73
CA LEU A 197 15.89 -9.16 16.57
C LEU A 197 17.32 -9.64 16.29
N PRO A 198 17.68 -10.88 16.67
CA PRO A 198 18.89 -11.54 16.16
C PRO A 198 18.99 -11.47 14.63
N LYS A 199 20.22 -11.30 14.10
CA LYS A 199 20.44 -11.02 12.67
C LYS A 199 19.89 -12.12 11.77
N GLU A 200 20.02 -13.37 12.21
CA GLU A 200 19.62 -14.59 11.51
C GLU A 200 18.10 -14.66 11.35
N LEU A 201 17.36 -13.99 12.24
CA LEU A 201 15.92 -13.95 12.18
C LEU A 201 15.44 -12.87 11.21
N ILE A 202 16.22 -11.83 10.90
CA ILE A 202 15.76 -10.70 10.10
C ILE A 202 15.40 -11.15 8.67
N SER A 203 14.21 -10.76 8.25
CA SER A 203 13.73 -10.95 6.88
C SER A 203 13.37 -9.61 6.28
N TYR A 204 13.38 -9.49 4.96
CA TYR A 204 13.04 -8.24 4.29
C TYR A 204 11.67 -8.33 3.60
N GLU A 205 11.00 -7.19 3.53
CA GLU A 205 9.84 -6.99 2.66
C GLU A 205 10.06 -5.76 1.78
N ASN A 206 9.38 -5.70 0.64
CA ASN A 206 9.44 -4.57 -0.26
C ASN A 206 8.11 -4.32 -0.94
N ILE A 207 8.00 -3.11 -1.45
CA ILE A 207 6.97 -2.70 -2.39
C ILE A 207 7.63 -2.34 -3.72
N VAL A 208 6.97 -2.70 -4.81
CA VAL A 208 7.47 -2.50 -6.18
C VAL A 208 6.47 -1.73 -7.03
N LYS A 209 6.98 -0.79 -7.81
CA LYS A 209 6.30 -0.12 -8.92
C LYS A 209 6.93 -0.62 -10.21
N LEU A 210 6.11 -1.03 -11.15
CA LEU A 210 6.55 -1.60 -12.43
C LEU A 210 6.59 -0.53 -13.50
N LYS A 211 7.55 -0.62 -14.42
CA LYS A 211 7.65 0.29 -15.58
C LYS A 211 6.45 0.16 -16.52
N SER A 212 5.91 -1.06 -16.64
CA SER A 212 4.75 -1.33 -17.49
C SER A 212 3.46 -1.18 -16.70
N LYS A 213 2.50 -0.46 -17.30
CA LYS A 213 1.12 -0.37 -16.81
C LYS A 213 0.22 -1.48 -17.36
N SER A 214 0.68 -2.25 -18.35
CA SER A 214 -0.02 -3.42 -18.87
C SER A 214 0.50 -4.72 -18.24
N ASN A 215 -0.39 -5.72 -18.15
CA ASN A 215 -0.10 -7.07 -17.65
C ASN A 215 0.58 -7.09 -16.27
N ILE A 216 0.20 -6.16 -15.39
CA ILE A 216 0.78 -5.97 -14.05
C ILE A 216 0.84 -7.29 -13.29
N LEU A 217 -0.28 -8.03 -13.21
CA LEU A 217 -0.34 -9.29 -12.46
C LEU A 217 0.63 -10.35 -12.99
N SER A 218 0.74 -10.50 -14.31
CA SER A 218 1.68 -11.45 -14.92
C SER A 218 3.11 -11.11 -14.55
N LYS A 219 3.48 -9.84 -14.73
CA LYS A 219 4.85 -9.36 -14.41
C LYS A 219 5.19 -9.54 -12.93
N LEU A 220 4.25 -9.24 -12.03
CA LEU A 220 4.46 -9.49 -10.60
C LEU A 220 4.65 -10.97 -10.29
N ASN A 221 3.94 -11.86 -10.99
CA ASN A 221 4.12 -13.30 -10.82
C ASN A 221 5.46 -13.78 -11.40
N ASP A 222 5.91 -13.23 -12.53
CA ASP A 222 7.21 -13.56 -13.13
C ASP A 222 8.36 -13.16 -12.18
N ILE A 223 8.30 -11.96 -11.60
CA ILE A 223 9.22 -11.50 -10.56
C ILE A 223 9.19 -12.45 -9.35
N ARG A 224 8.00 -12.87 -8.90
CA ARG A 224 7.89 -13.84 -7.79
C ARG A 224 8.57 -15.16 -8.14
N ILE A 225 8.35 -15.71 -9.34
CA ILE A 225 8.94 -16.98 -9.74
C ILE A 225 10.46 -16.87 -9.80
N LYS A 226 10.96 -15.76 -10.34
CA LYS A 226 12.39 -15.47 -10.50
C LYS A 226 13.11 -15.37 -9.15
N TYR A 227 12.57 -14.60 -8.21
CA TYR A 227 13.25 -14.30 -6.93
C TYR A 227 12.79 -15.16 -5.76
N LYS A 228 11.72 -15.94 -5.94
CA LYS A 228 11.13 -16.84 -4.93
C LYS A 228 10.94 -16.20 -3.54
N PRO A 229 10.42 -14.95 -3.42
CA PRO A 229 10.05 -14.42 -2.11
C PRO A 229 9.03 -15.34 -1.43
N GLY A 230 9.00 -15.35 -0.09
CA GLY A 230 7.92 -16.02 0.62
C GLY A 230 6.57 -15.43 0.20
N SER A 231 5.64 -16.31 -0.15
CA SER A 231 4.35 -15.96 -0.74
C SER A 231 3.56 -14.99 0.12
N TRP A 232 3.25 -13.81 -0.41
CA TRP A 232 1.94 -13.12 -0.34
C TRP A 232 1.86 -12.21 -1.58
N ILE A 233 1.56 -12.79 -2.75
CA ILE A 233 1.06 -11.96 -3.85
C ILE A 233 -0.22 -11.34 -3.32
N LEU A 234 -0.33 -10.01 -3.44
CA LEU A 234 -1.55 -9.23 -3.18
C LEU A 234 -2.78 -10.12 -3.35
N LYS A 235 -3.42 -10.44 -2.22
CA LYS A 235 -4.68 -11.18 -2.18
C LYS A 235 -5.61 -10.40 -3.10
N LYS A 236 -5.73 -10.88 -4.36
CA LYS A 236 -6.51 -10.35 -5.49
C LYS A 236 -7.06 -9.00 -5.09
N THR A 237 -6.26 -7.93 -5.22
CA THR A 237 -6.56 -6.60 -4.68
C THR A 237 -8.06 -6.43 -4.83
N ARG A 238 -8.80 -6.41 -3.70
CA ARG A 238 -10.25 -6.26 -3.71
C ARG A 238 -10.68 -4.97 -4.42
N ILE A 239 -9.70 -4.15 -4.78
CA ILE A 239 -9.74 -3.07 -5.74
C ILE A 239 -10.26 -3.51 -7.11
N ASP A 240 -9.85 -4.65 -7.68
CA ASP A 240 -10.40 -5.13 -8.97
C ASP A 240 -11.90 -5.48 -8.90
N PRO A 241 -12.39 -6.28 -7.93
CA PRO A 241 -13.84 -6.48 -7.81
C PRO A 241 -14.59 -5.22 -7.33
N LEU A 242 -14.00 -4.29 -6.57
CA LEU A 242 -14.67 -3.00 -6.28
C LEU A 242 -14.75 -2.07 -7.51
N ILE A 243 -13.83 -2.19 -8.45
CA ILE A 243 -13.83 -1.49 -9.74
C ILE A 243 -14.81 -2.16 -10.73
N LEU A 244 -14.93 -3.48 -10.72
CA LEU A 244 -15.79 -4.23 -11.64
C LEU A 244 -17.25 -4.38 -11.15
N ASP A 245 -17.50 -4.53 -9.85
CA ASP A 245 -18.82 -4.90 -9.31
C ASP A 245 -19.77 -3.70 -9.11
N LYS A 246 -19.26 -2.45 -9.19
CA LYS A 246 -20.13 -1.26 -9.23
C LYS A 246 -20.53 -0.84 -10.65
N ASN A 247 -19.85 -1.36 -11.68
CA ASN A 247 -20.23 -1.12 -13.08
C ASN A 247 -21.19 -2.18 -13.65
N SER A 248 -21.43 -3.29 -12.93
CA SER A 248 -22.38 -4.34 -13.29
C SER A 248 -23.83 -4.06 -12.85
N LEU A 249 -24.08 -3.02 -12.03
CA LEU A 249 -25.42 -2.74 -11.47
C LEU A 249 -26.24 -1.66 -12.21
N ILE A 250 -25.80 -1.15 -13.37
CA ILE A 250 -26.56 -0.13 -14.14
C ILE A 250 -27.15 -0.67 -15.47
N PHE A 251 -27.05 -1.98 -15.75
CA PHE A 251 -27.81 -2.61 -16.85
C PHE A 251 -28.85 -3.61 -16.33
N THR A 252 -29.82 -3.10 -15.58
CA THR A 252 -31.16 -3.72 -15.54
C THR A 252 -32.21 -2.63 -15.39
N ILE A 253 -32.56 -2.01 -16.53
CA ILE A 253 -33.89 -1.47 -16.75
C ILE A 253 -34.33 -2.08 -18.08
N SER A 254 -34.97 -3.24 -17.97
CA SER A 254 -36.00 -3.66 -18.91
C SER A 254 -37.30 -2.95 -18.56
#